data_AF-A0A519M830-F1
#
_entry.id   AF-A0A519M830-F1
#
_cell.length_a   1.000
_cell.length_b   1.000
_cell.length_c   1.000
_cell.angle_alpha   90.00
_cell.angle_beta   90.00
_cell.angle_gamma   90.00
#
_symmetry.space_group_name_H-M   'P 1'
#
loop_
_entity.id
_entity.type
_entity.pdbx_description
1 polymer ?
#
loop_
_entity_poly.entity_id
_entity_poly.type
_entity_poly.pdbx_seq_one_letter_code
_entity_poly.pdbx_strand_id
1 'polypeptide(L)'
;LFFTVSALAIWVIWIAMQTGVPAKPAANVAKLAPGFVPQFSALALAVALAATAGWCVLVWWRASRDRAPIWKSLVLPAGGAALGWVLLMTLWLPLLDYARSYGPQVRAVQAVLGTNPGCVQTVGLSRAQVAALQYHGQLRLERAGLQDECNWLVADMESWPASERMVNAALWERLAVVPRPTDKNDHLLVLRRRGS
;
A
#
# COMPACT_ATOMS: atom_id res chain seq x y z
N LEU A 1 -12.78 -22.96 14.72
CA LEU A 1 -13.30 -21.67 15.20
C LEU A 1 -12.50 -20.49 14.66
N PHE A 2 -11.18 -20.43 14.91
CA PHE A 2 -10.29 -19.34 14.45
C PHE A 2 -10.53 -18.92 12.99
N PHE A 3 -10.40 -19.83 12.02
CA PHE A 3 -10.57 -19.51 10.60
C PHE A 3 -11.96 -18.98 10.23
N THR A 4 -13.02 -19.50 10.86
CA THR A 4 -14.39 -19.02 10.65
C THR A 4 -14.56 -17.59 11.18
N VAL A 5 -14.03 -17.30 12.37
CA VAL A 5 -14.06 -15.96 12.96
C VAL A 5 -13.26 -14.98 12.11
N SER A 6 -12.06 -15.37 11.65
CA SER A 6 -11.23 -14.55 10.77
C SER A 6 -11.91 -14.27 9.43
N ALA A 7 -12.54 -15.26 8.81
CA ALA A 7 -13.30 -15.07 7.57
C ALA A 7 -14.48 -14.10 7.78
N LEU A 8 -15.21 -14.23 8.89
CA LEU A 8 -16.30 -13.31 9.23
C LEU A 8 -15.80 -11.88 9.44
N ALA A 9 -14.66 -11.71 10.12
CA ALA A 9 -14.04 -10.39 10.29
C ALA A 9 -13.64 -9.75 8.94
N ILE A 10 -13.06 -10.54 8.02
CA ILE A 10 -12.71 -10.08 6.66
C ILE A 10 -13.95 -9.58 5.92
N TRP A 11 -15.05 -10.35 5.96
CA TRP A 11 -16.33 -9.97 5.35
C TRP A 11 -16.91 -8.69 5.96
N VAL A 12 -16.96 -8.60 7.30
CA VAL A 12 -17.52 -7.42 7.99
C VAL A 12 -16.74 -6.15 7.63
N ILE A 13 -15.40 -6.22 7.62
CA ILE A 13 -14.56 -5.08 7.27
C ILE A 13 -14.75 -4.72 5.78
N TRP A 14 -14.82 -5.71 4.88
CA TRP A 14 -15.06 -5.45 3.47
C TRP A 14 -16.42 -4.80 3.22
N ILE A 15 -17.50 -5.29 3.84
CA ILE A 15 -18.84 -4.68 3.74
C ILE A 15 -18.81 -3.24 4.28
N ALA A 16 -18.13 -3.02 5.41
CA ALA A 16 -17.99 -1.68 5.99
C ALA A 16 -17.23 -0.71 5.07
N MET A 17 -16.22 -1.18 4.34
CA MET A 17 -15.54 -0.36 3.34
C MET A 17 -16.48 0.00 2.19
N GLN A 18 -17.24 -0.96 1.66
CA GLN A 18 -18.10 -0.73 0.48
C GLN A 18 -19.34 0.11 0.79
N THR A 19 -19.89 0.00 2.01
CA THR A 19 -21.20 0.59 2.35
C THR A 19 -21.12 1.67 3.42
N GLY A 20 -19.99 1.79 4.12
CA GLY A 20 -19.85 2.63 5.32
C GLY A 20 -20.41 2.01 6.61
N VAL A 21 -21.02 0.82 6.54
CA VAL A 21 -21.68 0.16 7.69
C VAL A 21 -21.10 -1.24 7.92
N PRO A 22 -20.68 -1.61 9.14
CA PRO A 22 -20.77 -0.84 10.38
C PRO A 22 -19.77 0.33 10.46
N ALA A 23 -20.20 1.44 11.07
CA ALA A 23 -19.45 2.70 11.08
C ALA A 23 -18.07 2.60 11.77
N LYS A 24 -17.93 1.75 12.80
CA LYS A 24 -16.67 1.59 13.54
C LYS A 24 -15.55 0.99 12.66
N PRO A 25 -15.72 -0.18 12.03
CA PRO A 25 -14.77 -0.69 11.04
C PRO A 25 -14.47 0.30 9.92
N ALA A 26 -15.50 0.96 9.36
CA ALA A 26 -15.31 1.95 8.29
C ALA A 26 -14.42 3.12 8.74
N ALA A 27 -14.69 3.69 9.92
CA ALA A 27 -13.89 4.78 10.49
C ALA A 27 -12.45 4.34 10.81
N ASN A 28 -12.26 3.12 11.31
CA ASN A 28 -10.93 2.57 11.56
C ASN A 28 -10.13 2.41 10.27
N VAL A 29 -10.75 1.92 9.19
CA VAL A 29 -10.10 1.82 7.88
C VAL A 29 -9.76 3.21 7.35
N ALA A 30 -10.68 4.17 7.42
CA ALA A 30 -10.41 5.55 6.98
C ALA A 30 -9.25 6.21 7.75
N LYS A 31 -9.08 5.87 9.03
CA LYS A 31 -7.94 6.32 9.84
C LYS A 31 -6.62 5.65 9.45
N LEU A 32 -6.65 4.36 9.10
CA LEU A 32 -5.45 3.58 8.76
C LEU A 32 -5.01 3.75 7.30
N ALA A 33 -5.95 4.00 6.40
CA ALA A 33 -5.74 4.18 4.97
C ALA A 33 -6.43 5.47 4.50
N PRO A 34 -5.89 6.65 4.87
CA PRO A 34 -6.51 7.93 4.53
C PRO A 34 -6.59 8.11 3.02
N GLY A 35 -7.75 8.47 2.48
CA GLY A 35 -7.94 8.68 1.03
C GLY A 35 -8.07 7.39 0.21
N PHE A 36 -8.11 6.21 0.84
CA PHE A 36 -8.44 4.96 0.16
C PHE A 36 -9.87 5.02 -0.39
N VAL A 37 -10.03 4.69 -1.67
CA VAL A 37 -11.33 4.55 -2.32
C VAL A 37 -11.59 3.05 -2.56
N PRO A 38 -12.65 2.48 -1.97
CA PRO A 38 -13.00 1.09 -2.18
C PRO A 38 -13.28 0.78 -3.66
N GLN A 39 -12.78 -0.35 -4.13
CA GLN A 39 -13.04 -0.85 -5.49
C GLN A 39 -13.89 -2.11 -5.41
N PHE A 40 -14.92 -2.18 -6.27
CA PHE A 40 -15.79 -3.35 -6.35
C PHE A 40 -15.48 -4.17 -7.60
N SER A 41 -15.28 -5.48 -7.42
CA SER A 41 -15.12 -6.44 -8.50
C SER A 41 -16.10 -7.59 -8.31
N ALA A 42 -17.05 -7.73 -9.23
CA ALA A 42 -18.05 -8.80 -9.21
C ALA A 42 -17.40 -10.18 -9.29
N LEU A 43 -16.30 -10.31 -10.06
CA LEU A 43 -15.54 -11.55 -10.15
C LEU A 43 -14.87 -11.91 -8.81
N ALA A 44 -14.22 -10.94 -8.16
CA ALA A 44 -13.61 -11.15 -6.86
C ALA A 44 -14.64 -11.54 -5.80
N LEU A 45 -15.82 -10.90 -5.83
CA LEU A 45 -16.94 -11.24 -4.95
C LEU A 45 -17.44 -12.67 -5.19
N ALA A 46 -17.63 -13.07 -6.46
CA ALA A 46 -18.09 -14.41 -6.82
C ALA A 46 -17.11 -15.49 -6.33
N VAL A 47 -15.81 -15.29 -6.51
CA VAL A 47 -14.76 -16.20 -6.02
C VAL A 47 -14.77 -16.26 -4.49
N ALA A 48 -14.88 -15.12 -3.81
CA ALA A 48 -14.94 -15.07 -2.34
C ALA A 48 -16.17 -15.81 -1.77
N LEU A 49 -17.33 -15.66 -2.42
CA LEU A 49 -18.55 -16.38 -2.06
C LEU A 49 -18.41 -17.88 -2.28
N ALA A 50 -17.87 -18.30 -3.43
CA ALA A 50 -17.63 -19.72 -3.73
C ALA A 50 -16.67 -20.37 -2.72
N ALA A 51 -15.58 -19.67 -2.36
CA ALA A 51 -14.64 -20.14 -1.35
C ALA A 51 -15.30 -20.25 0.04
N THR A 52 -16.12 -19.26 0.42
CA THR A 52 -16.85 -19.28 1.70
C THR A 52 -17.86 -20.42 1.74
N ALA A 53 -18.59 -20.67 0.66
CA ALA A 53 -19.50 -21.82 0.54
C ALA A 53 -18.75 -23.16 0.63
N GLY A 54 -17.62 -23.29 -0.07
CA GLY A 54 -16.76 -24.46 0.02
C GLY A 54 -16.25 -24.73 1.45
N TRP A 55 -15.92 -23.68 2.20
CA TRP A 55 -15.57 -23.80 3.62
C TRP A 55 -16.73 -24.30 4.47
N CYS A 56 -17.94 -23.77 4.29
CA CYS A 56 -19.13 -24.24 5.02
C CYS A 56 -19.41 -25.72 4.74
N VAL A 57 -19.31 -26.15 3.48
CA VAL A 57 -19.46 -27.57 3.08
C VAL A 57 -18.39 -28.42 3.76
N LEU A 58 -17.12 -27.99 3.76
CA LEU A 58 -16.01 -28.70 4.39
C LEU A 58 -16.20 -28.83 5.91
N VAL A 59 -16.61 -27.76 6.58
CA VAL A 59 -16.88 -27.77 8.02
C VAL A 59 -18.06 -28.68 8.35
N TRP A 60 -19.14 -28.60 7.58
CA TRP A 60 -20.32 -29.45 7.77
C TRP A 60 -19.99 -30.93 7.55
N TRP A 61 -19.34 -31.26 6.43
CA TRP A 61 -18.85 -32.59 6.11
C TRP A 61 -17.97 -33.17 7.21
N ARG A 62 -17.11 -32.32 7.80
CA ARG A 62 -16.20 -32.74 8.84
C ARG A 62 -16.90 -32.92 10.19
N ALA A 63 -17.90 -32.10 10.49
CA ALA A 63 -18.72 -32.20 11.70
C ALA A 63 -19.70 -33.38 11.65
N SER A 64 -20.15 -33.78 10.45
CA SER A 64 -21.05 -34.92 10.25
C SER A 64 -20.35 -36.28 10.27
N ARG A 65 -19.00 -36.32 10.19
CA ARG A 65 -18.22 -37.56 10.26
C ARG A 65 -17.57 -37.73 11.63
N ASP A 66 -18.19 -38.56 12.45
CA ASP A 66 -17.65 -39.02 13.73
C ASP A 66 -16.53 -40.06 13.53
N ARG A 67 -15.45 -39.88 14.30
CA ARG A 67 -14.29 -40.76 14.52
C ARG A 67 -13.21 -40.86 13.44
N ALA A 68 -12.06 -40.23 13.73
CA ALA A 68 -10.72 -40.78 13.55
C ALA A 68 -9.72 -39.95 14.40
N PRO A 69 -8.58 -40.52 14.86
CA PRO A 69 -7.68 -39.89 15.83
C PRO A 69 -7.21 -38.48 15.42
N ILE A 70 -7.17 -37.60 16.41
CA ILE A 70 -6.98 -36.13 16.32
C ILE A 70 -5.64 -35.70 15.66
N TRP A 71 -4.65 -36.59 15.54
CA TRP A 71 -3.31 -36.27 15.01
C TRP A 71 -3.19 -36.13 13.47
N LYS A 72 -4.23 -36.43 12.68
CA LYS A 72 -4.14 -36.55 11.20
C LYS A 72 -4.87 -35.48 10.37
N SER A 73 -5.61 -34.56 10.99
CA SER A 73 -6.50 -33.65 10.22
C SER A 73 -5.83 -32.32 9.88
N LEU A 74 -4.82 -32.33 9.01
CA LEU A 74 -4.24 -31.11 8.42
C LEU A 74 -5.23 -30.35 7.51
N VAL A 75 -6.36 -30.99 7.16
CA VAL A 75 -7.35 -30.47 6.21
C VAL A 75 -8.11 -29.23 6.73
N LEU A 76 -8.54 -29.19 7.99
CA LEU A 76 -9.22 -27.98 8.50
C LEU A 76 -8.26 -26.79 8.61
N PRO A 77 -7.04 -26.92 9.17
CA PRO A 77 -6.10 -25.81 9.20
C PRO A 77 -5.66 -25.37 7.80
N ALA A 78 -5.34 -26.29 6.91
CA ALA A 78 -4.94 -25.97 5.54
C ALA A 78 -6.10 -25.33 4.75
N GLY A 79 -7.31 -25.87 4.84
CA GLY A 79 -8.50 -25.31 4.20
C GLY A 79 -8.88 -23.94 4.77
N GLY A 80 -8.74 -23.75 6.08
CA GLY A 80 -9.00 -22.47 6.73
C GLY A 80 -7.97 -21.40 6.36
N ALA A 81 -6.69 -21.79 6.26
CA ALA A 81 -5.63 -20.92 5.78
C ALA A 81 -5.85 -20.55 4.30
N ALA A 82 -6.22 -21.53 3.46
CA ALA A 82 -6.55 -21.30 2.05
C ALA A 82 -7.75 -20.36 1.89
N LEU A 83 -8.82 -20.54 2.66
CA LEU A 83 -9.96 -19.62 2.68
C LEU A 83 -9.53 -18.20 3.05
N GLY A 84 -8.80 -18.05 4.16
CA GLY A 84 -8.31 -16.76 4.62
C GLY A 84 -7.46 -16.08 3.55
N TRP A 85 -6.58 -16.83 2.90
CA TRP A 85 -5.76 -16.32 1.80
C TRP A 85 -6.59 -15.89 0.59
N VAL A 86 -7.55 -16.71 0.15
CA VAL A 86 -8.42 -16.37 -0.98
C VAL A 86 -9.24 -15.12 -0.68
N LEU A 87 -9.82 -15.00 0.51
CA LEU A 87 -10.57 -13.80 0.91
C LEU A 87 -9.66 -12.56 0.96
N LEU A 88 -8.42 -12.69 1.43
CA LEU A 88 -7.45 -11.60 1.42
C LEU A 88 -7.08 -11.18 0.00
N MET A 89 -6.80 -12.14 -0.89
CA MET A 89 -6.39 -11.88 -2.28
C MET A 89 -7.55 -11.49 -3.20
N THR A 90 -8.79 -11.51 -2.71
CA THR A 90 -9.97 -11.09 -3.49
C THR A 90 -10.57 -9.81 -2.90
N LEU A 91 -11.04 -9.87 -1.67
CA LEU A 91 -11.77 -8.77 -1.02
C LEU A 91 -10.85 -7.66 -0.51
N TRP A 92 -9.71 -8.04 0.08
CA TRP A 92 -8.79 -7.08 0.71
C TRP A 92 -7.63 -6.64 -0.18
N LEU A 93 -7.49 -7.23 -1.38
CA LEU A 93 -6.39 -6.93 -2.27
C LEU A 93 -6.24 -5.43 -2.56
N PRO A 94 -7.31 -4.65 -2.88
CA PRO A 94 -7.17 -3.22 -3.12
C PRO A 94 -6.69 -2.45 -1.90
N LEU A 95 -7.15 -2.82 -0.70
CA LEU A 95 -6.73 -2.19 0.55
C LEU A 95 -5.26 -2.53 0.87
N LEU A 96 -4.87 -3.79 0.69
CA LEU A 96 -3.49 -4.23 0.92
C LEU A 96 -2.53 -3.57 -0.06
N ASP A 97 -2.93 -3.43 -1.33
CA ASP A 97 -2.16 -2.71 -2.33
C ASP A 97 -2.03 -1.24 -1.94
N TYR A 98 -3.13 -0.57 -1.56
CA TYR A 98 -3.07 0.81 -1.08
C TYR A 98 -2.14 0.98 0.12
N ALA A 99 -2.21 0.08 1.10
CA ALA A 99 -1.40 0.14 2.30
C ALA A 99 0.10 -0.05 2.01
N ARG A 100 0.44 -0.90 1.04
CA ARG A 100 1.83 -1.29 0.72
C ARG A 100 2.43 -0.57 -0.47
N SER A 101 1.62 0.07 -1.29
CA SER A 101 2.09 0.77 -2.49
C SER A 101 2.69 2.13 -2.15
N TYR A 102 3.69 2.53 -2.94
CA TYR A 102 4.24 3.88 -2.98
C TYR A 102 3.45 4.78 -3.94
N GLY A 103 2.51 4.22 -4.71
CA GLY A 103 1.74 4.94 -5.74
C GLY A 103 1.08 6.23 -5.25
N PRO A 104 0.38 6.25 -4.10
CA PRO A 104 -0.20 7.48 -3.56
C PRO A 104 0.83 8.57 -3.28
N GLN A 105 1.96 8.20 -2.67
CA GLN A 105 3.06 9.13 -2.36
C GLN A 105 3.68 9.68 -3.65
N VAL A 106 3.94 8.81 -4.64
CA VAL A 106 4.49 9.20 -5.94
C VAL A 106 3.56 10.14 -6.70
N ARG A 107 2.24 9.89 -6.70
CA ARG A 107 1.25 10.78 -7.31
C ARG A 107 1.25 12.16 -6.66
N ALA A 108 1.39 12.22 -5.33
CA ALA A 108 1.50 13.48 -4.61
C ALA A 108 2.81 14.23 -4.96
N VAL A 109 3.93 13.52 -5.11
CA VAL A 109 5.19 14.11 -5.61
C VAL A 109 4.99 14.67 -7.03
N GLN A 110 4.40 13.91 -7.95
CA GLN A 110 4.14 14.37 -9.32
C GLN A 110 3.24 15.62 -9.37
N ALA A 111 2.22 15.68 -8.49
CA ALA A 111 1.35 16.86 -8.41
C ALA A 111 2.12 18.13 -8.04
N VAL A 112 3.20 18.02 -7.25
CA VAL A 112 4.08 19.16 -6.91
C VAL A 112 5.07 19.46 -8.03
N LEU A 113 5.65 18.43 -8.66
CA LEU A 113 6.61 18.58 -9.77
C LEU A 113 5.98 19.19 -11.03
N GLY A 114 4.66 19.01 -11.21
CA GLY A 114 3.93 19.49 -12.38
C GLY A 114 4.09 18.59 -13.61
N THR A 115 3.63 19.09 -14.77
CA THR A 115 3.67 18.35 -16.03
C THR A 115 5.07 18.36 -16.63
N ASN A 116 5.62 17.16 -16.86
CA ASN A 116 6.93 16.95 -17.49
C ASN A 116 8.09 17.71 -16.80
N PRO A 117 8.46 17.34 -15.55
CA PRO A 117 9.49 18.05 -14.79
C PRO A 117 10.92 17.91 -15.37
N GLY A 118 11.10 17.12 -16.43
CA GLY A 118 12.42 16.83 -16.99
C GLY A 118 13.24 15.98 -16.02
N CYS A 119 14.46 16.45 -15.71
CA CYS A 119 15.32 15.80 -14.74
C CYS A 119 14.89 16.10 -13.29
N VAL A 120 14.92 15.07 -12.44
CA VAL A 120 14.77 15.18 -10.99
C VAL A 120 16.00 14.58 -10.30
N GLN A 121 16.74 15.40 -9.55
CA GLN A 121 17.84 14.93 -8.71
C GLN A 121 17.33 14.18 -7.48
N THR A 122 18.11 13.23 -6.99
CA THR A 122 17.75 12.39 -5.85
C THR A 122 18.82 12.40 -4.76
N VAL A 123 18.41 12.57 -3.51
CA VAL A 123 19.29 12.54 -2.32
C VAL A 123 18.74 11.55 -1.29
N GLY A 124 19.56 10.58 -0.90
CA GLY A 124 19.26 9.67 0.22
C GLY A 124 18.07 8.73 0.04
N LEU A 125 17.44 8.70 -1.15
CA LEU A 125 16.34 7.79 -1.43
C LEU A 125 16.78 6.32 -1.34
N SER A 126 15.94 5.51 -0.71
CA SER A 126 16.06 4.05 -0.73
C SER A 126 15.81 3.50 -2.14
N ARG A 127 16.27 2.27 -2.40
CA ARG A 127 16.03 1.58 -3.69
C ARG A 127 14.53 1.46 -4.00
N ALA A 128 13.70 1.26 -2.98
CA ALA A 128 12.25 1.16 -3.14
C ALA A 128 11.64 2.50 -3.57
N GLN A 129 12.04 3.61 -2.94
CA GLN A 129 11.57 4.94 -3.31
C GLN A 129 12.02 5.32 -4.74
N VAL A 130 13.28 5.06 -5.11
CA VAL A 130 13.78 5.28 -6.48
C VAL A 130 12.97 4.49 -7.50
N ALA A 131 12.79 3.18 -7.28
CA ALA A 131 12.02 2.33 -8.17
C ALA A 131 10.55 2.77 -8.27
N ALA A 132 9.94 3.18 -7.16
CA ALA A 132 8.57 3.67 -7.14
C ALA A 132 8.39 4.95 -7.95
N LEU A 133 9.29 5.93 -7.78
CA LEU A 133 9.26 7.19 -8.52
C LEU A 133 9.50 6.98 -10.03
N GLN A 134 10.33 6.01 -10.41
CA GLN A 134 10.52 5.64 -11.81
C GLN A 134 9.29 4.89 -12.38
N TYR A 135 8.78 3.89 -11.67
CA TYR A 135 7.71 3.03 -12.18
C TYR A 135 6.34 3.70 -12.16
N HIS A 136 5.94 4.27 -11.02
CA HIS A 136 4.64 4.96 -10.89
C HIS A 136 4.70 6.39 -11.41
N GLY A 137 5.85 7.04 -11.28
CA GLY A 137 6.02 8.45 -11.60
C GLY A 137 6.54 8.71 -13.01
N GLN A 138 7.11 7.70 -13.67
CA GLN A 138 7.78 7.84 -14.96
C GLN A 138 8.82 8.98 -14.96
N LEU A 139 9.43 9.23 -13.79
CA LEU A 139 10.37 10.32 -13.59
C LEU A 139 11.78 9.93 -14.05
N ARG A 140 12.46 10.86 -14.70
CA ARG A 140 13.90 10.72 -14.99
C ARG A 140 14.69 11.13 -13.76
N LEU A 141 15.08 10.14 -12.96
CA LEU A 141 15.83 10.34 -11.74
C LEU A 141 17.34 10.29 -12.00
N GLU A 142 18.04 11.29 -11.49
CA GLU A 142 19.50 11.37 -11.51
C GLU A 142 20.01 11.47 -10.06
N ARG A 143 21.14 10.83 -9.74
CA ARG A 143 21.73 10.95 -8.40
C ARG A 143 22.34 12.33 -8.27
N ALA A 144 22.04 13.03 -7.19
CA ALA A 144 22.50 14.41 -7.05
C ALA A 144 24.03 14.53 -7.05
N GLY A 145 24.54 15.41 -7.91
CA GLY A 145 25.92 15.84 -7.98
C GLY A 145 26.04 17.35 -8.24
N LEU A 146 27.22 17.90 -7.97
CA LEU A 146 27.49 19.34 -8.04
C LEU A 146 27.37 19.95 -9.45
N GLN A 147 27.45 19.12 -10.51
CA GLN A 147 27.43 19.55 -11.91
C GLN A 147 26.06 19.36 -12.57
N ASP A 148 25.07 18.86 -11.85
CA ASP A 148 23.79 18.50 -12.44
C ASP A 148 22.91 19.74 -12.62
N GLU A 149 22.27 19.89 -13.79
CA GLU A 149 21.46 21.06 -14.18
C GLU A 149 19.97 20.95 -13.85
N CYS A 150 19.57 19.94 -13.07
CA CYS A 150 18.16 19.67 -12.83
C CYS A 150 17.49 20.76 -11.98
N ASN A 151 16.28 21.18 -12.37
CA ASN A 151 15.50 22.18 -11.64
C ASN A 151 14.77 21.62 -10.42
N TRP A 152 14.65 20.30 -10.35
CA TRP A 152 13.94 19.58 -9.29
C TRP A 152 14.86 18.65 -8.54
N LEU A 153 14.64 18.53 -7.23
CA LEU A 153 15.31 17.58 -6.36
C LEU A 153 14.29 16.95 -5.43
N VAL A 154 14.33 15.62 -5.32
CA VAL A 154 13.59 14.86 -4.33
C VAL A 154 14.59 14.28 -3.34
N ALA A 155 14.37 14.51 -2.05
CA ALA A 155 15.21 13.99 -0.99
C ALA A 155 14.39 13.16 -0.01
N ASP A 156 15.01 12.14 0.57
CA ASP A 156 14.47 11.55 1.80
C ASP A 156 14.65 12.54 2.96
N MET A 157 13.61 12.74 3.78
CA MET A 157 13.59 13.79 4.80
C MET A 157 14.69 13.60 5.86
N GLU A 158 15.01 12.36 6.23
CA GLU A 158 16.07 12.06 7.21
C GLU A 158 17.47 12.32 6.65
N SER A 159 17.61 12.30 5.32
CA SER A 159 18.87 12.51 4.61
C SER A 159 19.15 13.97 4.21
N TRP A 160 18.23 14.89 4.52
CA TRP A 160 18.31 16.30 4.12
C TRP A 160 18.55 17.23 5.34
N PRO A 161 19.49 18.19 5.29
CA PRO A 161 20.31 18.57 4.13
C PRO A 161 21.40 17.54 3.82
N ALA A 162 21.63 17.33 2.53
CA ALA A 162 22.74 16.51 2.05
C ALA A 162 24.10 17.14 2.41
N SER A 163 25.16 16.35 2.39
CA SER A 163 26.52 16.89 2.46
C SER A 163 26.75 17.90 1.33
N GLU A 164 27.43 19.02 1.62
CA GLU A 164 27.79 20.05 0.63
C GLU A 164 28.62 19.49 -0.54
N ARG A 165 29.28 18.33 -0.36
CA ARG A 165 29.99 17.63 -1.43
C ARG A 165 29.08 17.03 -2.49
N MET A 166 27.81 16.78 -2.15
CA MET A 166 26.81 16.26 -3.09
C MET A 166 25.94 17.39 -3.63
N VAL A 167 25.41 18.23 -2.72
CA VAL A 167 24.43 19.27 -3.06
C VAL A 167 24.67 20.50 -2.19
N ASN A 168 24.72 21.67 -2.81
CA ASN A 168 24.66 22.93 -2.09
C ASN A 168 23.19 23.23 -1.72
N ALA A 169 22.80 22.94 -0.48
CA ALA A 169 21.44 23.13 0.02
C ALA A 169 20.92 24.57 -0.11
N ALA A 170 21.81 25.58 -0.16
CA ALA A 170 21.41 26.99 -0.31
C ALA A 170 20.82 27.32 -1.69
N LEU A 171 21.08 26.49 -2.71
CA LEU A 171 20.51 26.62 -4.06
C LEU A 171 19.08 26.07 -4.16
N TRP A 172 18.58 25.42 -3.11
CA TRP A 172 17.30 24.72 -3.15
C TRP A 172 16.28 25.35 -2.23
N GLU A 173 15.06 25.44 -2.71
CA GLU A 173 13.89 25.86 -1.96
C GLU A 173 12.96 24.66 -1.74
N ARG A 174 12.56 24.43 -0.49
CA ARG A 174 11.60 23.37 -0.16
C ARG A 174 10.20 23.82 -0.55
N LEU A 175 9.57 23.09 -1.46
CA LEU A 175 8.21 23.37 -1.89
C LEU A 175 7.17 22.52 -1.16
N ALA A 176 7.48 21.25 -0.91
CA ALA A 176 6.56 20.35 -0.23
C ALA A 176 7.27 19.28 0.58
N VAL A 177 6.59 18.82 1.63
CA VAL A 177 6.87 17.56 2.33
C VAL A 177 5.74 16.60 1.98
N VAL A 178 6.09 15.47 1.39
CA VAL A 178 5.15 14.47 0.88
C VAL A 178 5.27 13.19 1.73
N PRO A 179 4.42 13.03 2.76
CA PRO A 179 4.42 11.83 3.57
C PRO A 179 3.83 10.66 2.79
N ARG A 180 4.27 9.45 3.12
CA ARG A 180 3.55 8.25 2.70
C ARG A 180 2.28 8.09 3.54
N PRO A 181 1.08 7.95 2.95
CA PRO A 181 -0.17 7.92 3.73
C PRO A 181 -0.23 6.83 4.80
N THR A 182 0.49 5.73 4.59
CA THR A 182 0.44 4.53 5.42
C THR A 182 1.69 4.30 6.26
N ASP A 183 2.74 5.11 6.07
CA ASP A 183 3.98 5.04 6.85
C ASP A 183 4.36 6.44 7.36
N LYS A 184 4.40 6.59 8.69
CA LYS A 184 4.64 7.87 9.35
C LYS A 184 6.10 8.31 9.31
N ASN A 185 7.03 7.44 8.92
CA ASN A 185 8.46 7.76 8.90
C ASN A 185 8.99 7.94 7.48
N ASP A 186 8.18 7.63 6.46
CA ASP A 186 8.57 7.79 5.04
C ASP A 186 8.08 9.14 4.52
N HIS A 187 8.98 10.13 4.49
CA HIS A 187 8.69 11.49 4.02
C HIS A 187 9.66 11.87 2.91
N LEU A 188 9.10 12.23 1.75
CA LEU A 188 9.88 12.77 0.65
C LEU A 188 9.77 14.29 0.65
N LEU A 189 10.91 14.97 0.54
CA LEU A 189 10.98 16.40 0.32
C LEU A 189 11.03 16.66 -1.18
N VAL A 190 10.19 17.57 -1.66
CA VAL A 190 10.25 18.08 -3.04
C VAL A 190 10.82 19.49 -3.00
N LEU A 191 11.94 19.68 -3.67
CA LEU A 191 12.67 20.94 -3.73
C LEU A 191 12.80 21.43 -5.17
N ARG A 192 12.79 22.76 -5.33
CA ARG A 192 13.06 23.43 -6.61
C ARG A 192 14.31 24.29 -6.49
N ARG A 193 15.06 24.37 -7.58
CA ARG A 193 16.24 25.21 -7.67
C ARG A 193 15.83 26.69 -7.64
N ARG A 194 16.46 27.47 -6.77
CA ARG A 194 16.24 28.92 -6.70
C ARG A 194 16.66 29.59 -8.01
N GLY A 195 15.81 30.47 -8.54
CA GLY A 195 16.09 31.20 -9.77
C GLY A 195 15.82 30.44 -11.08
N SER A 196 15.04 29.35 -11.03
CA SER A 196 14.56 28.58 -12.20
C SER A 196 13.12 28.89 -12.58
#